data_AF-A0A0E0I9C8-F1
#
_entry.id   AF-A0A0E0I9C8-F1
#
_cell.length_a   1.000
_cell.length_b   1.000
_cell.length_c   1.000
_cell.angle_alpha   90.00
_cell.angle_beta   90.00
_cell.angle_gamma   90.00
#
_symmetry.space_group_name_H-M   'P 1'
#
loop_
_entity.id
_entity.type
_entity.pdbx_description
1 polymer ?
#
loop_
_entity_poly.entity_id
_entity_poly.type
_entity_poly.pdbx_seq_one_letter_code
_entity_poly.pdbx_strand_id
1 'polypeptide(L)'
;MGLPPPLGVGVLHRHGDAATIFDCEGCREPGEGTRYTSGDLVLHTHCALAAPTLQHPLVKGDMVLRHVAPTGRDAVLCDACYGAVRGFHYHSSTGGLDLHPGCAKMPLSITLQEGGATFDFVLRRKVKHRCSSCRAMEGYYRPWCYRSKNIPDHHQRVYLHINCIKEIMAGLGHGGGGEASKMHRHEIMAAGSSRGADAAGGEGANDRVNRVIARLQERAGGGGSSKSKLVRRVCEVLVMLMRVVMGVLLGDPTAPLIAFNFIMP
;
A
#
# COMPACT_ATOMS: atom_id res chain seq x y z
N MET A 1 35.56 -16.67 5.67
CA MET A 1 34.75 -17.55 4.79
C MET A 1 33.47 -16.80 4.46
N GLY A 2 33.32 -16.29 3.23
CA GLY A 2 32.06 -15.67 2.80
C GLY A 2 31.12 -16.76 2.30
N LEU A 3 29.83 -16.70 2.67
CA LEU A 3 28.81 -17.55 2.06
C LEU A 3 28.63 -17.17 0.58
N PRO A 4 28.46 -18.15 -0.33
CA PRO A 4 28.19 -17.85 -1.73
C PRO A 4 26.79 -17.23 -1.89
N PRO A 5 26.59 -16.32 -2.87
CA PRO A 5 25.27 -15.83 -3.20
C PRO A 5 24.41 -16.98 -3.76
N PRO A 6 23.15 -17.15 -3.32
CA PRO A 6 22.30 -18.21 -3.85
C PRO A 6 21.70 -17.82 -5.20
N LEU A 7 21.62 -18.82 -6.08
CA LEU A 7 20.95 -18.85 -7.40
C LEU A 7 21.71 -18.22 -8.59
N GLY A 8 22.00 -19.09 -9.57
CA GLY A 8 22.36 -18.85 -10.98
C GLY A 8 22.97 -17.48 -11.36
N VAL A 9 24.26 -17.47 -11.69
CA VAL A 9 25.04 -16.26 -11.99
C VAL A 9 24.72 -15.67 -13.38
N GLY A 10 23.51 -15.15 -13.54
CA GLY A 10 23.26 -14.05 -14.47
C GLY A 10 23.62 -12.72 -13.79
N VAL A 11 24.20 -11.78 -14.54
CA VAL A 11 24.51 -10.45 -14.00
C VAL A 11 23.21 -9.64 -13.94
N LEU A 12 22.86 -9.18 -12.73
CA LEU A 12 21.72 -8.29 -12.49
C LEU A 12 22.05 -6.86 -12.91
N HIS A 13 21.34 -6.34 -13.92
CA HIS A 13 21.49 -4.99 -14.44
C HIS A 13 20.32 -4.10 -14.01
N ARG A 14 20.59 -2.85 -13.62
CA ARG A 14 19.55 -1.87 -13.29
C ARG A 14 19.20 -1.03 -14.52
N HIS A 15 17.94 -1.10 -14.95
CA HIS A 15 17.39 -0.28 -16.02
C HIS A 15 16.46 0.81 -15.46
N GLY A 16 16.44 1.97 -16.13
CA GLY A 16 15.63 3.12 -15.77
C GLY A 16 15.02 3.73 -17.02
N ASP A 17 13.76 3.40 -17.27
CA ASP A 17 12.99 3.84 -18.43
C ASP A 17 11.82 4.72 -17.99
N ALA A 18 11.20 5.45 -18.92
CA ALA A 18 9.91 6.10 -18.68
C ALA A 18 8.82 5.07 -18.33
N ALA A 19 7.73 5.52 -17.70
CA ALA A 19 6.63 4.74 -17.11
C ALA A 19 6.27 3.47 -17.89
N THR A 20 6.95 2.37 -17.53
CA THR A 20 6.83 1.05 -18.13
C THR A 20 6.36 0.11 -17.05
N ILE A 21 5.16 -0.43 -17.22
CA ILE A 21 4.56 -1.40 -16.30
C ILE A 21 5.15 -2.78 -16.58
N PHE A 22 5.47 -3.52 -15.53
CA PHE A 22 5.95 -4.90 -15.58
C PHE A 22 5.41 -5.69 -14.38
N ASP A 23 5.36 -7.01 -14.48
CA ASP A 23 5.16 -7.86 -13.30
C ASP A 23 6.52 -8.31 -12.75
N CYS A 24 6.70 -8.21 -11.45
CA CYS A 24 7.95 -8.64 -10.79
C CYS A 24 7.93 -10.15 -10.57
N GLU A 25 8.80 -10.88 -11.25
CA GLU A 25 8.90 -12.34 -11.18
C GLU A 25 9.16 -12.87 -9.75
N GLY A 26 9.82 -12.06 -8.91
CA GLY A 26 10.10 -12.39 -7.52
C GLY A 26 8.85 -12.39 -6.65
N CYS A 27 8.21 -11.24 -6.44
CA CYS A 27 7.06 -11.11 -5.53
C CYS A 27 5.69 -11.35 -6.18
N ARG A 28 5.63 -11.34 -7.53
CA ARG A 28 4.42 -11.37 -8.35
C ARG A 28 3.41 -10.28 -7.98
N GLU A 29 3.94 -9.08 -7.83
CA GLU A 29 3.20 -7.82 -7.77
C GLU A 29 3.62 -6.93 -8.95
N PRO A 30 2.73 -6.06 -9.45
CA PRO A 30 3.06 -5.12 -10.53
C PRO A 30 4.12 -4.13 -10.09
N GLY A 31 4.91 -3.65 -11.05
CA GLY A 31 5.93 -2.62 -10.89
C GLY A 31 5.87 -1.58 -12.00
N GLU A 32 6.54 -0.45 -11.75
CA GLU A 32 6.61 0.67 -12.68
C GLU A 32 8.05 1.22 -12.72
N GLY A 33 8.53 1.61 -13.90
CA GLY A 33 9.80 2.32 -14.04
C GLY A 33 11.03 1.46 -13.70
N THR A 34 11.78 1.87 -12.66
CA THR A 34 13.12 1.35 -12.34
C THR A 34 13.11 -0.12 -11.89
N ARG A 35 13.84 -0.97 -12.61
CA ARG A 35 13.84 -2.42 -12.43
C ARG A 35 15.24 -3.04 -12.55
N TYR A 36 15.38 -4.23 -12.01
CA TYR A 36 16.56 -5.07 -12.16
C TYR A 36 16.23 -6.24 -13.11
N THR A 37 17.12 -6.54 -14.04
CA THR A 37 16.96 -7.62 -15.02
C THR A 37 18.15 -8.58 -15.01
N SER A 38 17.93 -9.86 -15.29
CA SER A 38 19.00 -10.83 -15.51
C SER A 38 18.49 -11.98 -16.39
N GLY A 39 18.88 -11.97 -17.68
CA GLY A 39 18.15 -12.75 -18.68
C GLY A 39 16.70 -12.28 -18.74
N ASP A 40 15.76 -13.22 -18.76
CA ASP A 40 14.31 -12.94 -18.77
C ASP A 40 13.74 -12.57 -17.39
N LEU A 41 14.53 -12.68 -16.30
CA LEU A 41 14.08 -12.34 -14.95
C LEU A 41 13.95 -10.82 -14.81
N VAL A 42 12.77 -10.34 -14.39
CA VAL A 42 12.50 -8.92 -14.10
C VAL A 42 12.05 -8.73 -12.65
N LEU A 43 12.72 -7.84 -11.91
CA LEU A 43 12.48 -7.61 -10.48
C LEU A 43 12.35 -6.12 -10.14
N HIS A 44 11.51 -5.79 -9.16
CA HIS A 44 11.57 -4.49 -8.48
C HIS A 44 12.95 -4.29 -7.83
N THR A 45 13.40 -3.04 -7.75
CA THR A 45 14.57 -2.64 -6.94
C THR A 45 14.52 -3.18 -5.51
N HIS A 46 13.33 -3.15 -4.88
CA HIS A 46 13.18 -3.64 -3.50
C HIS A 46 13.13 -5.17 -3.37
N CYS A 47 12.93 -5.90 -4.47
CA CYS A 47 12.96 -7.38 -4.52
C CYS A 47 14.36 -7.89 -4.87
N ALA A 48 15.04 -7.29 -5.84
CA ALA A 48 16.42 -7.63 -6.19
C ALA A 48 17.42 -7.29 -5.07
N LEU A 49 17.16 -6.20 -4.33
CA LEU A 49 17.96 -5.77 -3.18
C LEU A 49 17.22 -6.04 -1.85
N ALA A 50 16.56 -7.21 -1.75
CA ALA A 50 15.97 -7.67 -0.51
C ALA A 50 17.05 -8.32 0.39
N ALA A 51 17.14 -7.90 1.64
CA ALA A 51 18.03 -8.53 2.60
C ALA A 51 17.45 -9.89 3.05
N PRO A 52 18.27 -10.90 3.39
CA PRO A 52 17.78 -12.17 3.90
C PRO A 52 16.96 -12.03 5.20
N THR A 53 17.26 -11.01 5.99
CA THR A 53 16.54 -10.64 7.22
C THR A 53 16.22 -9.15 7.26
N LEU A 54 15.13 -8.79 7.93
CA LEU A 54 14.67 -7.42 8.12
C LEU A 54 14.02 -7.25 9.49
N GLN A 55 14.42 -6.22 10.24
CA GLN A 55 13.69 -5.75 11.42
C GLN A 55 12.75 -4.62 11.02
N HIS A 56 11.44 -4.82 11.16
CA HIS A 56 10.45 -3.79 10.84
C HIS A 56 9.83 -3.20 12.11
N PRO A 57 9.79 -1.86 12.31
CA PRO A 57 9.35 -1.23 13.58
C PRO A 57 7.92 -1.56 14.05
N LEU A 58 7.05 -2.10 13.19
CA LEU A 58 5.69 -2.53 13.55
C LEU A 58 5.55 -4.06 13.77
N VAL A 59 6.64 -4.82 13.64
CA VAL A 59 6.71 -6.28 13.78
C VAL A 59 7.62 -6.64 14.96
N LYS A 60 7.30 -7.72 15.68
CA LYS A 60 8.10 -8.19 16.81
C LYS A 60 9.10 -9.24 16.30
N GLY A 61 10.38 -9.01 16.56
CA GLY A 61 11.46 -9.88 16.13
C GLY A 61 11.79 -9.74 14.65
N ASP A 62 12.76 -10.52 14.20
CA ASP A 62 13.22 -10.49 12.82
C ASP A 62 12.16 -11.08 11.88
N MET A 63 12.20 -10.61 10.63
CA MET A 63 11.46 -11.21 9.52
C MET A 63 12.47 -11.78 8.54
N VAL A 64 12.25 -13.01 8.08
CA VAL A 64 13.12 -13.73 7.14
C VAL A 64 12.51 -13.69 5.75
N LEU A 65 13.31 -13.37 4.73
CA LEU A 65 12.89 -13.41 3.33
C LEU A 65 12.70 -14.87 2.89
N ARG A 66 11.51 -15.18 2.36
CA ARG A 66 11.16 -16.44 1.72
C ARG A 66 10.90 -16.18 0.23
N HIS A 67 11.48 -16.98 -0.65
CA HIS A 67 11.33 -16.82 -2.11
C HIS A 67 10.10 -17.53 -2.69
N VAL A 68 9.48 -18.47 -1.97
CA VAL A 68 8.32 -19.24 -2.42
C VAL A 68 7.16 -18.98 -1.47
N ALA A 69 6.02 -18.57 -2.00
CA ALA A 69 4.79 -18.36 -1.23
C ALA A 69 4.17 -19.70 -0.78
N PRO A 70 3.58 -19.75 0.42
CA PRO A 70 2.64 -20.81 0.80
C PRO A 70 1.48 -20.93 -0.20
N THR A 71 0.98 -22.14 -0.43
CA THR A 71 -0.10 -22.40 -1.41
C THR A 71 -1.16 -23.33 -0.83
N GLY A 72 -2.29 -23.48 -1.53
CA GLY A 72 -3.39 -24.33 -1.08
C GLY A 72 -4.02 -23.84 0.22
N ARG A 73 -4.10 -24.71 1.23
CA ARG A 73 -4.68 -24.38 2.55
C ARG A 73 -3.81 -23.43 3.37
N ASP A 74 -2.52 -23.36 3.08
CA ASP A 74 -1.56 -22.53 3.80
C ASP A 74 -1.37 -21.14 3.15
N ALA A 75 -2.10 -20.83 2.07
CA ALA A 75 -1.96 -19.58 1.33
C ALA A 75 -2.21 -18.35 2.23
N VAL A 76 -1.22 -17.44 2.29
CA VAL A 76 -1.24 -16.27 3.18
C VAL A 76 -1.55 -14.96 2.45
N LEU A 77 -2.12 -14.01 3.19
CA LEU A 77 -2.33 -12.63 2.76
C LEU A 77 -1.33 -11.73 3.49
N CYS A 78 -0.87 -10.68 2.81
CA CYS A 78 0.05 -9.71 3.39
C CYS A 78 -0.62 -8.91 4.52
N ASP A 79 -0.09 -8.94 5.75
CA ASP A 79 -0.68 -8.24 6.90
C ASP A 79 -0.78 -6.71 6.73
N ALA A 80 0.05 -6.13 5.85
CA ALA A 80 0.07 -4.69 5.61
C ALA A 80 -0.99 -4.25 4.59
N CYS A 81 -1.08 -4.90 3.43
CA CYS A 81 -1.98 -4.50 2.34
C CYS A 81 -3.13 -5.47 2.07
N TYR A 82 -3.21 -6.62 2.75
CA TYR A 82 -4.21 -7.67 2.58
C TYR A 82 -4.29 -8.31 1.17
N GLY A 83 -3.36 -7.97 0.27
CA GLY A 83 -3.18 -8.66 -1.01
C GLY A 83 -2.53 -10.03 -0.84
N ALA A 84 -2.78 -10.94 -1.78
CA ALA A 84 -2.22 -12.30 -1.76
C ALA A 84 -0.69 -12.30 -1.85
N VAL A 85 -0.03 -13.12 -1.03
CA VAL A 85 1.40 -13.39 -1.16
C VAL A 85 1.59 -14.46 -2.23
N ARG A 86 2.27 -14.11 -3.33
CA ARG A 86 2.37 -14.95 -4.54
C ARG A 86 3.78 -15.42 -4.88
N GLY A 87 4.80 -14.85 -4.23
CA GLY A 87 6.20 -15.22 -4.36
C GLY A 87 7.03 -14.72 -3.17
N PHE A 88 8.04 -13.90 -3.43
CA PHE A 88 8.93 -13.30 -2.44
C PHE A 88 8.13 -12.54 -1.36
N HIS A 89 8.39 -12.85 -0.08
CA HIS A 89 7.80 -12.19 1.09
C HIS A 89 8.70 -12.30 2.31
N TYR A 90 8.56 -11.38 3.26
CA TYR A 90 9.14 -11.48 4.58
C TYR A 90 8.16 -12.14 5.53
N HIS A 91 8.64 -13.13 6.29
CA HIS A 91 7.86 -13.86 7.28
C HIS A 91 8.47 -13.71 8.68
N SER A 92 7.64 -13.37 9.68
CA SER A 92 8.06 -13.36 11.09
C SER A 92 7.50 -14.55 11.85
N SER A 93 8.37 -15.45 12.31
CA SER A 93 8.00 -16.58 13.18
C SER A 93 7.51 -16.13 14.56
N THR A 94 8.00 -14.99 15.06
CA THR A 94 7.61 -14.42 16.36
C THR A 94 6.31 -13.62 16.26
N GLY A 95 6.09 -12.93 15.14
CA GLY A 95 4.88 -12.13 14.91
C GLY A 95 3.71 -12.92 14.34
N GLY A 96 3.96 -14.03 13.65
CA GLY A 96 2.99 -14.70 12.79
C GLY A 96 2.49 -13.78 11.67
N LEU A 97 3.41 -13.02 11.06
CA LEU A 97 3.09 -12.00 10.05
C LEU A 97 3.84 -12.26 8.75
N ASP A 98 3.16 -12.02 7.63
CA ASP A 98 3.69 -12.15 6.27
C ASP A 98 3.54 -10.82 5.52
N LEU A 99 4.61 -10.36 4.86
CA LEU A 99 4.65 -9.05 4.19
C LEU A 99 5.28 -9.15 2.81
N HIS A 100 4.64 -8.54 1.80
CA HIS A 100 5.31 -8.26 0.53
C HIS A 100 6.56 -7.39 0.75
N PRO A 101 7.65 -7.55 -0.03
CA PRO A 101 8.86 -6.75 0.12
C PRO A 101 8.61 -5.23 0.07
N GLY A 102 7.78 -4.73 -0.85
CA GLY A 102 7.38 -3.32 -0.88
C GLY A 102 6.55 -2.86 0.33
N CYS A 103 5.73 -3.74 0.92
CA CYS A 103 5.02 -3.46 2.17
C CYS A 103 5.95 -3.46 3.39
N ALA A 104 7.01 -4.27 3.37
CA ALA A 104 8.02 -4.33 4.42
C ALA A 104 8.99 -3.14 4.39
N LYS A 105 9.19 -2.50 3.21
CA LYS A 105 9.91 -1.22 3.07
C LYS A 105 9.01 0.02 3.23
N MET A 106 7.76 -0.13 3.67
CA MET A 106 6.81 0.97 3.78
C MET A 106 7.25 2.00 4.85
N PRO A 107 7.37 3.31 4.54
CA PRO A 107 7.88 4.30 5.48
C PRO A 107 7.06 4.39 6.76
N LEU A 108 7.70 4.34 7.92
CA LEU A 108 7.00 4.45 9.21
C LEU A 108 6.33 5.82 9.37
N SER A 109 6.92 6.87 8.78
CA SER A 109 6.37 8.22 8.71
C SER A 109 6.63 8.86 7.33
N ILE A 110 5.68 9.68 6.89
CA ILE A 110 5.77 10.50 5.69
C ILE A 110 5.33 11.92 6.07
N THR A 111 6.19 12.91 5.84
CA THR A 111 5.88 14.33 6.04
C THR A 111 5.71 15.00 4.69
N LEU A 112 4.59 15.70 4.51
CA LEU A 112 4.22 16.40 3.29
C LEU A 112 3.97 17.89 3.59
N GLN A 113 4.17 18.75 2.59
CA GLN A 113 3.97 20.20 2.70
C GLN A 113 2.97 20.67 1.64
N GLU A 114 1.99 21.47 2.06
CA GLU A 114 1.00 22.08 1.15
C GLU A 114 0.55 23.44 1.70
N GLY A 115 0.52 24.47 0.86
CA GLY A 115 0.10 25.82 1.23
C GLY A 115 0.80 26.40 2.47
N GLY A 116 2.07 26.07 2.69
CA GLY A 116 2.88 26.48 3.85
C GLY A 116 2.60 25.73 5.16
N ALA A 117 1.80 24.65 5.14
CA ALA A 117 1.52 23.81 6.30
C ALA A 117 2.14 22.41 6.15
N THR A 118 2.57 21.83 7.28
CA THR A 118 3.14 20.47 7.35
C THR A 118 2.10 19.43 7.76
N PHE A 119 2.12 18.28 7.10
CA PHE A 119 1.18 17.18 7.32
C PHE A 119 1.94 15.87 7.52
N ASP A 120 2.03 15.44 8.77
CA ASP A 120 2.67 14.19 9.16
C ASP A 120 1.69 13.03 9.12
N PHE A 121 2.00 12.00 8.34
CA PHE A 121 1.33 10.71 8.33
C PHE A 121 2.23 9.68 8.96
N VAL A 122 1.66 8.83 9.83
CA VAL A 122 2.42 7.77 10.50
C VAL A 122 1.70 6.45 10.35
N LEU A 123 2.47 5.44 9.96
CA LEU A 123 2.01 4.08 9.72
C LEU A 123 1.71 3.37 11.05
N ARG A 124 0.62 2.60 11.06
CA ARG A 124 0.13 1.89 12.23
C ARG A 124 -0.43 0.53 11.82
N ARG A 125 -0.07 -0.51 12.57
CA ARG A 125 -0.68 -1.85 12.46
C ARG A 125 -2.12 -1.90 12.98
N LYS A 126 -2.49 -0.96 13.87
CA LYS A 126 -3.83 -0.84 14.48
C LYS A 126 -4.22 0.62 14.78
N VAL A 127 -5.47 1.00 14.51
CA VAL A 127 -6.12 2.30 14.75
C VAL A 127 -7.60 2.12 15.16
N LYS A 128 -8.03 2.80 16.22
CA LYS A 128 -9.42 2.73 16.73
C LYS A 128 -10.41 3.61 15.95
N HIS A 129 -10.22 3.81 14.65
CA HIS A 129 -11.00 4.76 13.83
C HIS A 129 -11.35 4.17 12.45
N ARG A 130 -12.43 4.67 11.85
CA ARG A 130 -12.87 4.26 10.51
C ARG A 130 -11.95 4.81 9.43
N CYS A 131 -11.58 3.97 8.47
CA CYS A 131 -10.89 4.41 7.26
C CYS A 131 -11.73 5.42 6.48
N SER A 132 -11.10 6.49 5.97
CA SER A 132 -11.79 7.52 5.16
C SER A 132 -12.27 6.99 3.80
N SER A 133 -11.60 5.98 3.25
CA SER A 133 -11.94 5.37 1.95
C SER A 133 -12.95 4.21 2.02
N CYS A 134 -12.83 3.26 2.95
CA CYS A 134 -13.80 2.14 3.02
C CYS A 134 -14.84 2.25 4.15
N ARG A 135 -14.75 3.24 5.05
CA ARG A 135 -15.60 3.42 6.26
C ARG A 135 -15.62 2.23 7.25
N ALA A 136 -14.99 1.10 6.94
CA ALA A 136 -14.78 0.01 7.87
C ALA A 136 -14.02 0.50 9.11
N MET A 137 -14.42 0.02 10.29
CA MET A 137 -13.55 -0.02 11.46
C MET A 137 -12.60 -1.21 11.32
N GLU A 138 -11.52 -1.23 12.09
CA GLU A 138 -10.74 -2.45 12.29
C GLU A 138 -11.61 -3.53 12.93
N GLY A 139 -11.53 -4.74 12.39
CA GLY A 139 -12.27 -5.92 12.86
C GLY A 139 -11.40 -7.16 12.73
N TYR A 140 -11.95 -8.23 12.14
CA TYR A 140 -11.17 -9.40 11.74
C TYR A 140 -10.14 -9.06 10.66
N TYR A 141 -10.46 -8.08 9.79
CA TYR A 141 -9.55 -7.49 8.82
C TYR A 141 -8.63 -6.44 9.48
N ARG A 142 -7.31 -6.58 9.29
CA ARG A 142 -6.28 -5.73 9.92
C ARG A 142 -5.17 -5.21 8.97
N PRO A 143 -5.50 -4.68 7.76
CA PRO A 143 -4.49 -4.02 6.95
C PRO A 143 -3.89 -2.82 7.71
N TRP A 144 -2.62 -2.53 7.48
CA TRP A 144 -1.96 -1.37 8.10
C TRP A 144 -2.54 -0.06 7.56
N CYS A 145 -2.50 0.97 8.41
CA CYS A 145 -3.15 2.25 8.19
C CYS A 145 -2.15 3.40 8.37
N TYR A 146 -2.10 4.33 7.42
CA TYR A 146 -1.55 5.66 7.67
C TYR A 146 -2.56 6.51 8.42
N ARG A 147 -2.09 7.23 9.45
CA ARG A 147 -2.88 8.21 10.22
C ARG A 147 -2.20 9.57 10.19
N SER A 148 -2.96 10.63 9.89
CA SER A 148 -2.50 12.02 10.07
C SER A 148 -2.34 12.37 11.57
N LYS A 149 -1.20 12.96 11.95
CA LYS A 149 -0.95 13.48 13.31
C LYS A 149 -1.39 14.94 13.48
N ASN A 150 -0.86 15.83 12.64
CA ASN A 150 -0.82 17.28 12.92
C ASN A 150 -2.09 18.05 12.52
N ILE A 151 -3.18 17.36 12.19
CA ILE A 151 -4.48 17.98 11.95
C ILE A 151 -5.11 18.30 13.32
N PRO A 152 -5.37 19.59 13.66
CA PRO A 152 -5.87 19.97 14.99
C PRO A 152 -7.28 19.46 15.25
N ASP A 153 -8.17 19.55 14.24
CA ASP A 153 -9.52 19.00 14.31
C ASP A 153 -9.48 17.46 14.25
N HIS A 154 -9.87 16.83 15.35
CA HIS A 154 -9.93 15.37 15.48
C HIS A 154 -10.89 14.72 14.47
N HIS A 155 -11.94 15.41 14.02
CA HIS A 155 -12.91 14.92 13.03
C HIS A 155 -12.35 14.96 11.60
N GLN A 156 -11.35 15.83 11.35
CA GLN A 156 -10.64 15.95 10.08
C GLN A 156 -9.39 15.06 9.98
N ARG A 157 -9.04 14.31 11.04
CA ARG A 157 -7.96 13.33 10.97
C ARG A 157 -8.27 12.24 9.95
N VAL A 158 -7.30 11.98 9.09
CA VAL A 158 -7.39 10.97 8.06
C VAL A 158 -6.77 9.66 8.53
N TYR A 159 -7.47 8.58 8.21
CA TYR A 159 -7.06 7.19 8.41
C TYR A 159 -7.25 6.49 7.07
N LEU A 160 -6.19 5.91 6.51
CA LEU A 160 -6.22 5.30 5.19
C LEU A 160 -5.41 3.99 5.19
N HIS A 161 -6.08 2.86 4.92
CA HIS A 161 -5.45 1.55 4.80
C HIS A 161 -4.55 1.50 3.56
N ILE A 162 -3.43 0.77 3.61
CA ILE A 162 -2.58 0.53 2.43
C ILE A 162 -3.40 -0.11 1.30
N ASN A 163 -4.27 -1.08 1.60
CA ASN A 163 -5.16 -1.68 0.59
C ASN A 163 -6.02 -0.64 -0.13
N CYS A 164 -6.63 0.29 0.65
CA CYS A 164 -7.46 1.34 0.07
C CYS A 164 -6.65 2.33 -0.78
N ILE A 165 -5.35 2.51 -0.50
CA ILE A 165 -4.46 3.30 -1.38
C ILE A 165 -4.27 2.58 -2.72
N LYS A 166 -3.96 1.26 -2.69
CA LYS A 166 -3.88 0.43 -3.90
C LYS A 166 -5.17 0.51 -4.71
N GLU A 167 -6.32 0.27 -4.07
CA GLU A 167 -7.64 0.34 -4.71
C GLU A 167 -7.94 1.71 -5.34
N ILE A 168 -7.72 2.82 -4.61
CA ILE A 168 -7.91 4.17 -5.16
C ILE A 168 -7.02 4.37 -6.37
N MET A 169 -5.72 4.10 -6.26
CA MET A 169 -4.75 4.44 -7.30
C MET A 169 -4.79 3.53 -8.53
N ALA A 170 -5.22 2.26 -8.39
CA ALA A 170 -5.30 1.26 -9.46
C ALA A 170 -6.31 1.57 -10.59
N GLY A 171 -7.02 2.71 -10.54
CA GLY A 171 -7.84 3.19 -11.65
C GLY A 171 -7.40 4.54 -12.22
N LEU A 172 -6.24 5.06 -11.80
CA LEU A 172 -5.57 6.21 -12.44
C LEU A 172 -4.61 5.73 -13.54
N GLY A 173 -4.12 4.49 -13.43
CA GLY A 173 -3.39 3.77 -14.46
C GLY A 173 -4.31 2.91 -15.33
N HIS A 174 -3.92 2.73 -16.58
CA HIS A 174 -4.64 2.15 -17.72
C HIS A 174 -5.63 0.99 -17.48
N GLY A 175 -6.67 0.96 -18.31
CA GLY A 175 -7.48 -0.24 -18.53
C GLY A 175 -6.71 -1.31 -19.31
N GLY A 176 -6.65 -2.50 -18.74
CA GLY A 176 -6.11 -3.75 -19.31
C GLY A 176 -6.56 -4.90 -18.41
N GLY A 177 -6.84 -6.08 -18.96
CA GLY A 177 -7.49 -7.21 -18.27
C GLY A 177 -7.01 -7.44 -16.83
N GLY A 178 -7.87 -7.76 -15.87
CA GLY A 178 -8.90 -8.79 -15.97
C GLY A 178 -8.47 -9.97 -15.09
N GLU A 179 -9.36 -10.44 -14.20
CA GLU A 179 -9.17 -11.65 -13.38
C GLU A 179 -8.16 -11.62 -12.20
N ALA A 180 -8.26 -10.63 -11.29
CA ALA A 180 -7.57 -10.70 -9.99
C ALA A 180 -8.37 -10.14 -8.78
N SER A 181 -9.71 -10.30 -8.73
CA SER A 181 -10.49 -9.98 -7.51
C SER A 181 -11.86 -10.69 -7.37
N LYS A 182 -12.06 -11.84 -8.01
CA LYS A 182 -13.29 -12.65 -7.87
C LYS A 182 -12.98 -14.11 -7.49
N MET A 183 -12.42 -14.29 -6.31
CA MET A 183 -12.39 -15.50 -5.45
C MET A 183 -11.49 -15.10 -4.25
N HIS A 184 -11.85 -15.29 -2.99
CA HIS A 184 -12.83 -16.19 -2.38
C HIS A 184 -13.63 -15.42 -1.30
N ARG A 185 -14.92 -15.14 -1.51
CA ARG A 185 -15.82 -14.56 -0.51
C ARG A 185 -16.81 -15.60 0.02
N HIS A 186 -16.22 -16.66 0.57
CA HIS A 186 -16.77 -17.78 1.32
C HIS A 186 -15.62 -18.22 2.29
N GLU A 187 -15.84 -18.94 3.39
CA GLU A 187 -17.10 -19.29 4.07
C GLU A 187 -16.91 -19.29 5.59
N ILE A 188 -17.30 -18.21 6.27
CA ILE A 188 -17.62 -18.24 7.71
C ILE A 188 -18.98 -17.56 7.86
N MET A 189 -20.02 -18.36 8.07
CA MET A 189 -21.40 -17.89 8.10
C MET A 189 -21.75 -17.14 9.40
N ALA A 190 -22.55 -16.08 9.28
CA ALA A 190 -23.73 -15.86 10.13
C ALA A 190 -24.69 -14.82 9.51
N ALA A 191 -25.91 -15.26 9.20
CA ALA A 191 -27.17 -14.50 9.08
C ALA A 191 -27.22 -13.12 8.36
N GLY A 192 -27.73 -13.14 7.12
CA GLY A 192 -28.93 -12.38 6.74
C GLY A 192 -28.88 -10.86 6.50
N SER A 193 -28.87 -10.45 5.23
CA SER A 193 -29.86 -9.49 4.67
C SER A 193 -29.74 -9.42 3.14
N SER A 194 -30.85 -9.55 2.42
CA SER A 194 -30.90 -9.54 0.96
C SER A 194 -31.22 -8.14 0.41
N ARG A 195 -30.31 -7.54 -0.37
CA ARG A 195 -30.60 -6.39 -1.25
C ARG A 195 -29.75 -6.39 -2.53
N GLY A 196 -30.44 -6.27 -3.67
CA GLY A 196 -30.01 -5.62 -4.92
C GLY A 196 -28.64 -5.98 -5.49
N ALA A 197 -28.63 -6.86 -6.49
CA ALA A 197 -27.50 -7.00 -7.40
C ALA A 197 -27.68 -6.07 -8.61
N ASP A 198 -27.31 -4.79 -8.45
CA ASP A 198 -27.24 -3.86 -9.58
C ASP A 198 -25.88 -3.96 -10.28
N ALA A 199 -25.90 -4.00 -11.61
CA ALA A 199 -24.70 -4.19 -12.44
C ALA A 199 -23.81 -2.93 -12.41
N ALA A 200 -22.82 -2.91 -11.50
CA ALA A 200 -21.88 -1.81 -11.39
C ALA A 200 -20.91 -1.75 -12.58
N GLY A 201 -21.07 -0.74 -13.43
CA GLY A 201 -19.99 -0.25 -14.29
C GLY A 201 -18.78 0.15 -13.43
N GLY A 202 -17.57 -0.08 -13.94
CA GLY A 202 -16.34 0.15 -13.19
C GLY A 202 -16.16 1.61 -12.81
N GLU A 203 -16.25 1.92 -11.53
CA GLU A 203 -15.93 3.25 -10.96
C GLU A 203 -14.48 3.63 -11.31
N GLY A 204 -14.24 4.85 -11.81
CA GLY A 204 -12.91 5.34 -12.10
C GLY A 204 -12.15 5.69 -10.81
N ALA A 205 -10.82 5.80 -10.86
CA ALA A 205 -10.10 6.25 -9.66
C ALA A 205 -10.36 7.70 -9.31
N ASN A 206 -10.62 8.57 -10.30
CA ASN A 206 -11.00 9.96 -10.02
C ASN A 206 -12.28 9.99 -9.18
N ASP A 207 -13.24 9.11 -9.47
CA ASP A 207 -14.48 8.94 -8.68
C ASP A 207 -14.16 8.43 -7.27
N ARG A 208 -13.25 7.46 -7.12
CA ARG A 208 -12.79 6.97 -5.80
C ARG A 208 -12.08 8.06 -4.98
N VAL A 209 -11.27 8.91 -5.61
CA VAL A 209 -10.65 10.09 -4.98
C VAL A 209 -11.73 11.09 -4.57
N ASN A 210 -12.65 11.45 -5.48
CA ASN A 210 -13.76 12.36 -5.22
C ASN A 210 -14.67 11.85 -4.08
N ARG A 211 -14.90 10.54 -4.00
CA ARG A 211 -15.62 9.87 -2.90
C ARG A 211 -14.90 10.05 -1.56
N VAL A 212 -13.57 10.05 -1.51
CA VAL A 212 -12.81 10.37 -0.27
C VAL A 212 -12.94 11.85 0.07
N ILE A 213 -12.84 12.74 -0.91
CA ILE A 213 -12.96 14.21 -0.76
C ILE A 213 -14.33 14.58 -0.17
N ALA A 214 -15.42 14.13 -0.80
CA ALA A 214 -16.79 14.40 -0.36
C ALA A 214 -17.00 14.00 1.12
N ARG A 215 -16.43 12.87 1.54
CA ARG A 215 -16.53 12.36 2.91
C ARG A 215 -15.72 13.11 3.95
N LEU A 216 -14.73 13.90 3.54
CA LEU A 216 -14.00 14.83 4.42
C LEU A 216 -14.76 16.17 4.52
N GLN A 217 -15.36 16.60 3.41
CA GLN A 217 -16.26 17.76 3.36
C GLN A 217 -17.51 17.54 4.25
N GLU A 218 -18.17 16.38 4.16
CA GLU A 218 -19.27 15.97 5.06
C GLU A 218 -18.90 16.13 6.54
N ARG A 219 -17.70 15.67 6.93
CA ARG A 219 -17.23 15.73 8.34
C ARG A 219 -16.94 17.13 8.84
N ALA A 220 -16.74 18.10 7.95
CA ALA A 220 -16.45 19.48 8.35
C ALA A 220 -17.71 20.21 8.86
N GLY A 221 -18.89 19.70 8.48
CA GLY A 221 -20.15 20.44 8.49
C GLY A 221 -20.14 21.58 7.48
N GLY A 222 -21.32 22.16 7.19
CA GLY A 222 -21.41 23.42 6.46
C GLY A 222 -20.63 24.51 7.20
N GLY A 223 -19.42 24.83 6.72
CA GLY A 223 -18.41 25.54 7.50
C GLY A 223 -17.80 26.71 6.73
N GLY A 224 -17.49 27.79 7.47
CA GLY A 224 -16.93 29.02 6.89
C GLY A 224 -15.60 28.83 6.16
N SER A 225 -15.21 29.84 5.39
CA SER A 225 -14.08 29.85 4.43
C SER A 225 -12.78 29.19 4.91
N SER A 226 -12.45 29.26 6.20
CA SER A 226 -11.25 28.61 6.76
C SER A 226 -11.35 27.08 6.79
N LYS A 227 -12.52 26.51 7.14
CA LYS A 227 -12.73 25.05 7.17
C LYS A 227 -12.69 24.45 5.76
N SER A 228 -13.31 25.10 4.78
CA SER A 228 -13.28 24.61 3.38
C SER A 228 -11.87 24.66 2.78
N LYS A 229 -11.08 25.71 3.10
CA LYS A 229 -9.65 25.78 2.76
C LYS A 229 -8.84 24.65 3.40
N LEU A 230 -9.07 24.33 4.68
CA LEU A 230 -8.40 23.22 5.35
C LEU A 230 -8.73 21.88 4.70
N VAL A 231 -10.01 21.59 4.45
CA VAL A 231 -10.43 20.33 3.80
C VAL A 231 -9.79 20.18 2.42
N ARG A 232 -9.75 21.26 1.63
CA ARG A 232 -9.08 21.26 0.31
C ARG A 232 -7.61 20.87 0.42
N ARG A 233 -6.84 21.52 1.32
CA ARG A 233 -5.42 21.20 1.55
C ARG A 233 -5.22 19.75 2.01
N VAL A 234 -6.06 19.27 2.93
CA VAL A 234 -6.03 17.87 3.37
C VAL A 234 -6.24 16.92 2.19
N CYS A 235 -7.14 17.25 1.25
CA CYS A 235 -7.38 16.43 0.06
C CYS A 235 -6.19 16.44 -0.92
N GLU A 236 -5.61 17.62 -1.19
CA GLU A 236 -4.41 17.77 -2.05
C GLU A 236 -3.24 16.94 -1.49
N VAL A 237 -3.00 17.03 -0.18
CA VAL A 237 -1.99 16.24 0.55
C VAL A 237 -2.27 14.74 0.53
N LEU A 238 -3.53 14.30 0.56
CA LEU A 238 -3.84 12.87 0.46
C LEU A 238 -3.48 12.29 -0.90
N VAL A 239 -3.63 13.04 -1.99
CA VAL A 239 -3.17 12.60 -3.32
C VAL A 239 -1.66 12.44 -3.33
N MET A 240 -0.91 13.35 -2.70
CA MET A 240 0.54 13.22 -2.52
C MET A 240 0.92 11.97 -1.70
N LEU A 241 0.26 11.74 -0.56
CA LEU A 241 0.46 10.53 0.27
C LEU A 241 0.23 9.25 -0.54
N MET A 242 -0.87 9.19 -1.30
CA MET A 242 -1.19 8.01 -2.11
C MET A 242 -0.17 7.76 -3.21
N ARG A 243 0.34 8.81 -3.87
CA ARG A 243 1.44 8.70 -4.85
C ARG A 243 2.73 8.17 -4.24
N VAL A 244 3.14 8.72 -3.08
CA VAL A 244 4.34 8.26 -2.37
C VAL A 244 4.23 6.79 -1.98
N VAL A 245 3.10 6.38 -1.39
CA VAL A 245 2.87 4.98 -1.00
C VAL A 245 2.85 4.05 -2.22
N MET A 246 2.25 4.46 -3.33
CA MET A 246 2.25 3.65 -4.56
C MET A 246 3.64 3.52 -5.17
N GLY A 247 4.47 4.56 -5.19
CA GLY A 247 5.86 4.46 -5.65
C GLY A 247 6.65 3.41 -4.89
N VAL A 248 6.51 3.36 -3.57
CA VAL A 248 7.14 2.32 -2.72
C VAL A 248 6.62 0.92 -3.07
N LEU A 249 5.31 0.76 -3.29
CA LEU A 249 4.70 -0.53 -3.64
C LEU A 249 5.08 -1.03 -5.04
N LEU A 250 5.09 -0.14 -6.04
CA LEU A 250 5.44 -0.44 -7.43
C LEU A 250 6.96 -0.49 -7.67
N GLY A 251 7.77 -0.14 -6.65
CA GLY A 251 9.22 -0.20 -6.72
C GLY A 251 9.90 0.95 -7.46
N ASP A 252 9.16 2.03 -7.80
CA ASP A 252 9.71 3.23 -8.43
C ASP A 252 10.18 4.26 -7.38
N PRO A 253 11.49 4.52 -7.26
CA PRO A 253 12.05 5.50 -6.33
C PRO A 253 12.01 6.96 -6.86
N THR A 254 11.32 7.28 -7.96
CA THR A 254 11.18 8.66 -8.47
C THR A 254 9.95 9.40 -7.95
N ALA A 255 8.83 8.70 -7.68
CA ALA A 255 7.65 9.26 -6.99
C ALA A 255 7.89 9.88 -5.58
N PRO A 256 8.87 9.47 -4.77
CA PRO A 256 9.17 10.03 -3.45
C PRO A 256 9.65 11.50 -3.42
N LEU A 257 10.02 12.12 -4.56
CA LEU A 257 10.74 13.40 -4.63
C LEU A 257 10.01 14.66 -4.10
N ILE A 258 8.83 14.51 -3.48
CA ILE A 258 8.06 15.60 -2.84
C ILE A 258 8.04 15.46 -1.30
N ALA A 259 8.48 14.32 -0.74
CA ALA A 259 8.46 14.07 0.70
C ALA A 259 9.84 14.28 1.34
N PHE A 260 9.97 15.33 2.14
CA PHE A 260 11.14 15.54 2.98
C PHE A 260 11.15 14.52 4.13
N ASN A 261 12.27 13.81 4.28
CA ASN A 261 12.58 12.82 5.33
C ASN A 261 11.71 11.55 5.35
N PHE A 262 12.10 10.58 4.51
CA PHE A 262 11.77 9.18 4.75
C PHE A 262 12.65 8.62 5.86
N ILE A 263 12.05 8.33 7.03
CA ILE A 263 12.67 7.43 8.00
C ILE A 263 12.41 6.00 7.51
N MET A 264 13.31 5.51 6.66
CA MET A 264 13.44 4.09 6.31
C MET A 264 14.02 3.33 7.52
N PRO A 265 13.59 2.09 7.79
CA PRO A 265 14.28 1.19 8.71
C PRO A 265 15.60 0.67 8.10
#